data_AF-A0A929I357-F1
#
_entry.id   AF-A0A929I357-F1
#
_cell.length_a   1.000
_cell.length_b   1.000
_cell.length_c   1.000
_cell.angle_alpha   90.00
_cell.angle_beta   90.00
_cell.angle_gamma   90.00
#
_symmetry.space_group_name_H-M   'P 1'
#
loop_
_entity.id
_entity.type
_entity.pdbx_description
1 polymer ?
#
loop_
_entity_poly.entity_id
_entity_poly.type
_entity_poly.pdbx_seq_one_letter_code
_entity_poly.pdbx_strand_id
1 'polypeptide(L)' 'MGQYDPDIEESVSSETDQEIEEPPMYKVMLLNDDYTTMEFVVEVLVHVFQKSSEEATQIMLNVHRSGVGVCGIYPY' A
#
# COMPACT_ATOMS: atom_id res chain seq x y z
N MET A 1 -58.91 -34.04 -8.40
CA MET A 1 -58.02 -33.94 -7.22
C MET A 1 -56.62 -34.30 -7.69
N GLY A 2 -55.84 -33.31 -8.14
CA GLY A 2 -54.40 -33.47 -8.42
C GLY A 2 -53.69 -32.63 -7.38
N GLN A 3 -52.88 -33.26 -6.53
CA GLN A 3 -52.27 -32.61 -5.38
C GLN A 3 -51.25 -31.56 -5.85
N TYR A 4 -51.43 -30.36 -5.32
CA TYR A 4 -50.46 -29.27 -5.32
C TYR A 4 -49.35 -29.68 -4.35
N ASP A 5 -48.12 -29.79 -4.82
CA ASP A 5 -46.95 -30.10 -4.00
C ASP A 5 -46.18 -28.78 -3.79
N PRO A 6 -46.29 -28.14 -2.60
CA PRO A 6 -45.77 -26.79 -2.39
C PRO A 6 -44.34 -26.76 -1.87
N ASP A 7 -43.58 -27.86 -1.92
CA ASP A 7 -42.33 -27.96 -1.16
C ASP A 7 -41.08 -28.10 -2.07
N ILE A 8 -40.87 -27.12 -2.96
CA ILE A 8 -39.51 -26.80 -3.40
C ILE A 8 -39.01 -25.66 -2.51
N GLU A 9 -38.52 -26.01 -1.32
CA GLU A 9 -37.66 -25.12 -0.56
C GLU A 9 -36.32 -25.02 -1.32
N GLU A 10 -36.22 -24.02 -2.18
CA GLU A 10 -34.95 -23.62 -2.78
C GLU A 10 -34.10 -23.01 -1.66
N SER A 11 -33.31 -23.86 -1.00
CA SER A 11 -32.34 -23.43 0.01
C SER A 11 -31.22 -22.67 -0.71
N VAL A 12 -31.37 -21.36 -0.83
CA VAL A 12 -30.29 -20.47 -1.27
C VAL A 12 -29.28 -20.40 -0.12
N SER A 13 -28.29 -21.29 -0.14
CA SER A 13 -27.11 -21.14 0.71
C SER A 13 -26.27 -20.00 0.14
N SER A 14 -26.37 -18.81 0.71
CA SER A 14 -25.40 -17.74 0.45
C SER A 14 -24.11 -18.07 1.19
N GLU A 15 -23.41 -19.13 0.77
CA GLU A 15 -22.05 -19.40 1.21
C GLU A 15 -21.13 -18.39 0.55
N THR A 16 -20.95 -17.26 1.21
CA THR A 16 -19.84 -16.34 0.91
C THR A 16 -19.23 -15.88 2.23
N ASP A 17 -18.77 -16.85 3.03
CA ASP A 17 -17.67 -16.60 3.97
C ASP A 17 -16.38 -16.46 3.15
N GLN A 18 -16.28 -15.39 2.37
CA GLN A 18 -14.99 -14.96 1.84
C GLN A 18 -14.27 -14.28 3.00
N GLU A 19 -13.21 -14.91 3.50
CA GLU A 19 -12.28 -14.24 4.41
C GLU A 19 -11.71 -13.02 3.70
N ILE A 20 -12.11 -11.83 4.16
CA ILE A 20 -11.57 -10.57 3.66
C ILE A 20 -10.19 -10.42 4.29
N GLU A 21 -9.15 -10.77 3.55
CA GLU A 21 -7.76 -10.49 3.95
C GLU A 21 -7.41 -9.03 3.67
N GLU A 22 -6.69 -8.40 4.61
CA GLU A 22 -6.13 -7.06 4.37
C GLU A 22 -5.08 -7.12 3.25
N PRO A 23 -5.03 -6.13 2.35
CA PRO A 23 -4.04 -6.10 1.28
C PRO A 23 -2.60 -6.14 1.82
N PRO A 24 -1.68 -6.87 1.17
CA PRO A 24 -0.28 -6.88 1.58
C PRO A 24 0.34 -5.50 1.43
N MET A 25 1.06 -5.07 2.47
CA MET A 25 1.73 -3.78 2.52
C MET A 25 3.19 -3.87 2.04
N TYR A 26 3.63 -2.92 1.23
CA TYR A 26 4.96 -2.88 0.63
C TYR A 26 5.73 -1.62 1.04
N LYS A 27 7.03 -1.79 1.33
CA LYS A 27 7.94 -0.68 1.61
C LYS A 27 8.50 -0.13 0.29
N VAL A 28 8.35 1.17 0.08
CA VAL A 28 9.04 1.88 -1.01
C VAL A 28 10.39 2.35 -0.49
N MET A 29 11.45 1.77 -1.06
CA MET A 29 12.83 2.01 -0.66
C MET A 29 13.49 3.00 -1.63
N LEU A 30 14.21 3.97 -1.10
CA LEU A 30 15.09 4.85 -1.86
C LEU A 30 16.54 4.43 -1.65
N LEU A 31 17.27 4.25 -2.75
CA LEU A 31 18.69 3.91 -2.76
C LEU A 31 19.51 5.16 -3.04
N ASN A 32 20.64 5.31 -2.35
CA ASN A 32 21.58 6.39 -2.61
C ASN A 32 22.36 6.14 -3.91
N ASP A 33 22.72 7.22 -4.58
CA ASP A 33 23.59 7.23 -5.75
C ASP A 33 24.46 8.52 -5.75
N ASP A 34 25.44 8.58 -6.66
CA ASP A 34 26.43 9.68 -6.72
C ASP A 34 26.09 10.81 -7.71
N TYR A 35 24.92 10.77 -8.35
CA TYR A 35 24.54 11.70 -9.42
C TYR A 35 23.31 12.55 -9.09
N THR A 36 22.35 11.98 -8.36
CA THR A 36 21.10 12.66 -8.00
C THR A 36 21.35 13.73 -6.92
N THR A 37 20.89 14.95 -7.14
CA THR A 37 21.09 16.04 -6.16
C THR A 37 20.22 15.84 -4.92
N MET A 38 20.71 16.31 -3.77
CA MET A 38 19.97 16.27 -2.50
C MET A 38 18.63 17.02 -2.59
N GLU A 39 18.61 18.17 -3.25
CA GLU A 39 17.41 18.99 -3.45
C GLU A 39 16.34 18.23 -4.25
N PHE A 40 16.73 17.56 -5.34
CA PHE A 40 15.80 16.75 -6.14
C PHE A 40 15.18 15.61 -5.31
N VAL A 41 15.99 14.93 -4.49
CA VAL A 41 15.47 13.87 -3.61
C VAL A 41 14.44 14.43 -2.62
N VAL A 42 14.70 15.59 -2.02
CA VAL A 42 13.76 16.26 -1.10
C VAL A 42 12.47 16.62 -1.84
N GLU A 43 12.55 17.18 -3.06
CA GLU A 43 11.37 17.49 -3.86
C GLU A 43 10.53 16.25 -4.17
N VAL A 44 11.15 15.12 -4.51
CA VAL A 44 10.45 13.85 -4.73
C VAL A 44 9.74 13.39 -3.46
N LEU A 45 10.42 13.44 -2.31
CA LEU A 45 9.84 13.04 -1.02
C LEU A 45 8.65 13.94 -0.62
N VAL A 46 8.70 15.23 -0.93
CA VAL A 46 7.61 16.18 -0.68
C VAL A 46 6.43 15.94 -1.64
N HIS A 47 6.67 15.89 -2.95
CA HIS A 47 5.58 15.90 -3.92
C HIS A 47 4.98 14.51 -4.18
N VAL A 48 5.79 13.45 -4.13
CA VAL A 48 5.32 12.07 -4.41
C VAL A 48 4.89 11.37 -3.13
N PHE A 49 5.69 11.48 -2.07
CA PHE A 49 5.45 10.79 -0.81
C PHE A 49 4.75 11.65 0.25
N GLN A 50 4.41 12.89 -0.10
CA GLN A 50 3.67 13.85 0.76
C GLN A 50 4.35 14.06 2.11
N LYS A 51 5.68 13.99 2.16
CA LYS A 51 6.46 14.28 3.37
C LYS A 51 6.50 15.78 3.60
N SER A 52 6.53 16.16 4.88
CA SER A 52 6.92 17.51 5.23
C SER A 52 8.35 17.80 4.76
N SER A 53 8.69 19.06 4.51
CA SER A 53 10.05 19.44 4.09
C SER A 53 11.12 19.00 5.11
N GLU A 54 10.79 19.07 6.41
CA GLU A 54 11.67 18.61 7.49
C GLU A 54 11.88 17.09 7.45
N GLU A 55 10.79 16.30 7.34
CA GLU A 55 10.91 14.84 7.23
C GLU A 55 11.64 14.42 5.95
N ALA A 56 11.34 15.06 4.81
CA ALA A 56 11.99 14.78 3.54
C ALA A 56 13.51 15.00 3.64
N THR A 57 13.93 16.09 4.28
CA THR A 57 15.35 16.39 4.53
C THR A 57 15.99 15.33 5.42
N GLN A 58 15.32 14.89 6.49
CA GLN A 58 15.83 13.84 7.37
C GLN A 58 15.97 12.49 6.64
N ILE A 59 14.96 12.10 5.86
CA ILE A 59 15.00 10.86 5.08
C ILE A 59 16.14 10.92 4.07
N MET A 60 16.26 12.03 3.32
CA MET A 60 17.33 12.22 2.34
C MET A 60 18.72 12.10 2.98
N LEU A 61 18.96 12.77 4.12
CA LEU A 61 20.25 12.70 4.82
C LEU A 61 20.56 11.28 5.31
N ASN A 62 19.54 10.54 5.76
CA ASN A 62 19.70 9.15 6.19
C ASN A 62 20.06 8.23 5.02
N VAL A 63 19.39 8.40 3.87
CA VAL A 63 19.68 7.64 2.63
C VAL A 63 21.11 7.93 2.18
N HIS A 64 21.52 9.19 2.14
CA HIS A 64 22.86 9.59 1.74
C HIS A 64 23.96 8.95 2.60
N ARG A 65 23.74 8.83 3.91
CA ARG A 65 24.71 8.25 4.85
C ARG A 65 24.69 6.73 4.89
N SER A 66 23.51 6.12 4.72
CA SER A 66 23.28 4.69 4.97
C SER A 66 23.18 3.87 3.68
N GLY A 67 23.11 4.53 2.52
CA GLY A 67 22.94 3.90 1.21
C GLY A 67 21.49 3.59 0.85
N VAL A 68 20.57 3.54 1.83
CA VAL A 68 19.16 3.21 1.62
C VAL A 68 18.27 3.79 2.73
N GLY A 69 17.01 4.07 2.41
CA GLY A 69 15.99 4.50 3.36
C GLY A 69 14.57 4.21 2.89
N VAL A 70 13.61 4.21 3.82
CA VAL A 70 12.18 3.99 3.53
C VAL A 70 11.49 5.32 3.26
N CYS A 71 10.84 5.45 2.10
CA CYS A 71 10.03 6.62 1.77
C CYS A 71 8.61 6.51 2.33
N GLY A 72 8.01 5.32 2.26
CA GLY A 72 6.65 5.04 2.71
C GLY A 72 6.28 3.57 2.62
N ILE A 73 5.10 3.23 3.13
CA ILE A 73 4.53 1.88 3.13
C ILE A 73 3.12 1.98 2.56
N TYR A 74 2.81 1.20 1.53
CA TYR A 74 1.56 1.29 0.76
C TYR A 74 1.02 -0.11 0.39
N PRO A 75 -0.30 -0.27 0.21
CA PRO A 75 -0.86 -1.47 -0.41
C PRO A 75 -0.51 -1.54 -1.90
N TYR A 76 -0.57 -2.74 -2.49
CA TYR A 76 -0.41 -2.97 -3.94
C TYR A 76 -1.75 -2.83 -4.68
#